data_AF-T1AWN6-F1
#
_entry.id   AF-T1AWN6-F1
#
_cell.length_a   1.000
_cell.length_b   1.000
_cell.length_c   1.000
_cell.angle_alpha   90.00
_cell.angle_beta   90.00
_cell.angle_gamma   90.00
#
_symmetry.space_group_name_H-M   'P 1'
#
loop_
_entity.id
_entity.type
_entity.pdbx_description
1 polymer ?
#
loop_
_entity_poly.entity_id
_entity_poly.type
_entity_poly.pdbx_seq_one_letter_code
_entity_poly.pdbx_strand_id
1 'polypeptide(L)'
;MLPFTLRERWRERLAGDGVEMHYQPIFALAQGRVVELEALARLRDVDGSLLSPGRFLPALNADDLLRLFREGLRQALAQRATLVASGHTFDITVNLPPAALYDPRYAAATAAALSVSKCPPRALLLEILENASEAEHALGSAVAGVLALKALGVRVAEDDLGAGHSSLARLRQWPFDRVKIDQTLVRDVAADPLRTLRFIRQLTLLGQALSIEVVVEGLETTGLVEAALLLGADFGQGYALARPCAAAALPELLAQFHWSFDAHAPRTALGALAATLLSEERLRGAADDPESWRRIAAAPCPVGAYLAHPARHGAANITLISAHAAMHGAMRQGPRSADYRASRAHFIEVLVAQVRAEEVALARAT
;
A
#
# COMPACT_ATOMS: atom_id res chain seq x y z
N MET A 1 -9.64 7.75 27.99
CA MET A 1 -11.07 7.95 27.71
C MET A 1 -11.29 9.43 27.43
N LEU A 2 -11.95 9.80 26.32
CA LEU A 2 -12.17 11.20 25.94
C LEU A 2 -13.18 11.89 26.89
N PRO A 3 -12.97 13.16 27.29
CA PRO A 3 -13.94 13.91 28.10
C PRO A 3 -15.33 13.96 27.46
N PHE A 4 -16.39 13.88 28.26
CA PHE A 4 -17.77 13.86 27.77
C PHE A 4 -18.12 15.10 26.92
N THR A 5 -17.81 16.30 27.40
CA THR A 5 -18.04 17.56 26.70
C THR A 5 -17.33 17.63 25.35
N LEU A 6 -16.13 17.05 25.26
CA LEU A 6 -15.38 16.95 24.01
C LEU A 6 -16.05 16.00 23.02
N ARG A 7 -16.55 14.86 23.51
CA ARG A 7 -17.29 13.90 22.67
C ARG A 7 -18.57 14.52 22.12
N GLU A 8 -19.37 15.18 22.96
CA GLU A 8 -20.59 15.87 22.52
C GLU A 8 -20.29 16.94 21.46
N ARG A 9 -19.29 17.80 21.71
CA ARG A 9 -18.86 18.81 20.74
C ARG A 9 -18.57 18.20 19.37
N TRP A 10 -17.74 17.16 19.31
CA TRP A 10 -17.40 16.54 18.03
C TRP A 10 -18.57 15.86 17.34
N ARG A 11 -19.50 15.28 18.11
CA ARG A 11 -20.75 14.71 17.57
C ARG A 11 -21.66 15.80 17.01
N GLU A 12 -21.76 16.96 17.65
CA GLU A 12 -22.49 18.12 17.13
C GLU A 12 -21.87 18.64 15.83
N ARG A 13 -20.52 18.75 15.77
CA ARG A 13 -19.81 19.14 14.54
C ARG A 13 -20.09 18.16 13.40
N LEU A 14 -20.12 16.86 13.70
CA LEU A 14 -20.41 15.81 12.74
C LEU A 14 -21.87 15.79 12.28
N ALA A 15 -22.81 16.23 13.13
CA ALA A 15 -24.23 16.33 12.77
C ALA A 15 -24.56 17.54 11.89
N GLY A 16 -23.74 18.60 11.93
CA GLY A 16 -23.78 19.74 11.02
C GLY A 16 -22.80 19.59 9.85
N ASP A 17 -22.20 20.71 9.42
CA ASP A 17 -21.30 20.77 8.26
C ASP A 17 -19.81 20.59 8.62
N GLY A 18 -19.51 19.95 9.75
CA GLY A 18 -18.13 19.81 10.24
C GLY A 18 -17.32 18.74 9.51
N VAL A 19 -17.97 17.83 8.77
CA VAL A 19 -17.29 16.75 8.06
C VAL A 19 -16.84 17.21 6.69
N GLU A 20 -15.57 17.00 6.38
CA GLU A 20 -15.04 17.14 5.02
C GLU A 20 -14.16 15.96 4.63
N MET A 21 -14.13 15.63 3.34
CA MET A 21 -13.28 14.56 2.81
C MET A 21 -11.98 15.13 2.24
N HIS A 22 -10.87 14.62 2.75
CA HIS A 22 -9.59 14.68 2.06
C HIS A 22 -9.41 13.44 1.20
N TYR A 23 -8.57 13.51 0.18
CA TYR A 23 -8.37 12.44 -0.77
C TYR A 23 -6.90 12.10 -0.84
N GLN A 24 -6.57 10.82 -0.64
CA GLN A 24 -5.24 10.30 -0.88
C GLN A 24 -5.22 9.46 -2.16
N PRO A 25 -4.37 9.80 -3.14
CA PRO A 25 -4.22 9.00 -4.34
C PRO A 25 -3.60 7.63 -4.08
N ILE A 26 -4.13 6.62 -4.75
CA ILE A 26 -3.58 5.27 -4.86
C ILE A 26 -3.10 5.07 -6.29
N PHE A 27 -1.84 4.65 -6.41
CA PHE A 27 -1.14 4.52 -7.67
C PHE A 27 -1.13 3.08 -8.14
N ALA A 28 -1.41 2.84 -9.41
CA ALA A 28 -1.10 1.57 -10.04
C ALA A 28 0.40 1.60 -10.38
N LEU A 29 1.18 0.82 -9.64
CA LEU A 29 2.64 0.98 -9.59
C LEU A 29 3.29 0.71 -10.94
N ALA A 30 2.82 -0.34 -11.64
CA ALA A 30 3.36 -0.72 -12.94
C ALA A 30 3.06 0.32 -14.03
N GLN A 31 1.96 1.05 -13.93
CA GLN A 31 1.55 2.08 -14.89
C GLN A 31 2.05 3.47 -14.50
N GLY A 32 2.52 3.66 -13.27
CA GLY A 32 3.05 4.93 -12.78
C GLY A 32 2.03 6.07 -12.74
N ARG A 33 0.74 5.75 -12.58
CA ARG A 33 -0.37 6.72 -12.60
C ARG A 33 -1.37 6.47 -11.48
N VAL A 34 -2.09 7.52 -11.09
CA VAL A 34 -3.23 7.43 -10.17
C VAL A 34 -4.37 6.66 -10.84
N VAL A 35 -4.98 5.75 -10.09
CA VAL A 35 -6.16 4.97 -10.52
C VAL A 35 -7.34 5.09 -9.56
N GLU A 36 -7.07 5.43 -8.30
CA GLU A 36 -8.06 5.44 -7.24
C GLU A 36 -7.75 6.56 -6.24
N LEU A 37 -8.79 7.05 -5.58
CA LEU A 37 -8.70 8.03 -4.50
C LEU A 37 -9.34 7.46 -3.24
N GLU A 38 -8.61 7.41 -2.13
CA GLU A 38 -9.17 7.09 -0.82
C GLU A 38 -9.75 8.35 -0.18
N ALA A 39 -11.05 8.33 0.15
CA ALA A 39 -11.75 9.40 0.82
C ALA A 39 -11.58 9.29 2.35
N LEU A 40 -10.79 10.20 2.89
CA LEU A 40 -10.37 10.25 4.28
C LEU A 40 -11.11 11.36 5.01
N ALA A 41 -11.98 10.99 5.95
CA ALA A 41 -12.73 11.95 6.75
C ALA A 41 -11.80 12.87 7.56
N ARG A 42 -12.15 14.15 7.59
CA ARG A 42 -11.62 15.16 8.51
C ARG A 42 -12.79 15.83 9.22
N LEU A 43 -12.62 16.11 10.51
CA LEU A 43 -13.62 16.85 11.28
C LEU A 43 -13.09 18.23 11.60
N ARG A 44 -13.78 19.27 11.13
CA ARG A 44 -13.49 20.66 11.43
C ARG A 44 -14.06 21.06 12.78
N ASP A 45 -13.17 21.32 13.73
CA ASP A 45 -13.53 21.76 15.08
C ASP A 45 -13.92 23.26 15.09
N VAL A 46 -14.39 23.74 16.24
CA VAL A 46 -14.90 25.12 16.42
C VAL A 46 -13.82 26.18 16.20
N ASP A 47 -12.57 25.86 16.53
CA ASP A 47 -11.40 26.73 16.30
C ASP A 47 -10.89 26.71 14.85
N GLY A 48 -11.54 25.93 13.97
CA GLY A 48 -11.18 25.75 12.57
C GLY A 48 -10.14 24.66 12.30
N SER A 49 -9.60 24.02 13.35
CA SER A 49 -8.65 22.92 13.21
C SER A 49 -9.27 21.68 12.56
N LEU A 50 -8.46 20.92 11.82
CA LEU A 50 -8.88 19.68 11.18
C LEU A 50 -8.36 18.46 11.94
N LEU A 51 -9.30 17.64 12.40
CA LEU A 51 -9.01 16.44 13.17
C LEU A 51 -9.00 15.21 12.25
N SER A 52 -8.00 14.35 12.44
CA SER A 52 -7.92 13.04 11.78
C SER A 52 -8.87 12.02 12.44
N PRO A 53 -9.27 10.95 11.72
CA PRO A 53 -10.18 9.93 12.23
C PRO A 53 -9.75 9.33 13.58
N GLY A 54 -8.46 9.03 13.75
CA GLY A 54 -7.94 8.49 15.02
C GLY A 54 -8.17 9.40 16.24
N ARG A 55 -8.43 10.70 16.05
CA ARG A 55 -8.78 11.63 17.13
C ARG A 55 -10.27 11.59 17.46
N PHE A 56 -11.15 11.65 16.46
CA PHE A 56 -12.58 11.86 16.69
C PHE A 56 -13.44 10.59 16.62
N LEU A 57 -13.02 9.53 15.92
CA LEU A 57 -13.77 8.26 15.84
C LEU A 57 -14.08 7.65 17.22
N PRO A 58 -13.18 7.69 18.23
CA PRO A 58 -13.49 7.16 19.56
C PRO A 58 -14.60 7.93 20.31
N ALA A 59 -15.03 9.10 19.81
CA ALA A 59 -16.15 9.85 20.36
C ALA A 59 -17.51 9.42 19.80
N LEU A 60 -17.54 8.68 18.69
CA LEU A 60 -18.74 8.40 17.92
C LEU A 60 -19.47 7.15 18.42
N ASN A 61 -20.80 7.19 18.41
CA ASN A 61 -21.63 6.00 18.59
C ASN A 61 -21.99 5.35 17.24
N ALA A 62 -22.76 4.27 17.27
CA ALA A 62 -23.15 3.53 16.06
C ALA A 62 -23.94 4.38 15.03
N ASP A 63 -24.82 5.28 15.49
CA ASP A 63 -25.60 6.15 14.61
C ASP A 63 -24.74 7.29 14.05
N ASP A 64 -23.78 7.80 14.83
CA ASP A 64 -22.80 8.79 14.38
C ASP A 64 -21.86 8.20 13.32
N LEU A 65 -21.43 6.94 13.47
CA LEU A 65 -20.63 6.21 12.48
C LEU A 65 -21.41 6.01 11.17
N LEU A 66 -22.69 5.64 11.25
CA LEU A 66 -23.55 5.53 10.06
C LEU A 66 -23.75 6.88 9.37
N ARG A 67 -23.88 7.96 10.15
CA ARG A 67 -23.96 9.33 9.61
C ARG A 67 -22.67 9.73 8.90
N LEU A 68 -21.52 9.49 9.52
CA LEU A 68 -20.21 9.75 8.92
C LEU A 68 -20.05 8.98 7.60
N PHE A 69 -20.44 7.71 7.58
CA PHE A 69 -20.38 6.88 6.39
C PHE A 69 -21.27 7.41 5.25
N ARG A 70 -22.51 7.80 5.56
CA ARG A 70 -23.42 8.43 4.59
C ARG A 70 -22.83 9.71 4.01
N GLU A 71 -22.24 10.54 4.86
CA GLU A 71 -21.63 11.80 4.45
C GLU A 71 -20.36 11.57 3.62
N GLY A 72 -19.53 10.60 4.00
CA GLY A 72 -18.39 10.13 3.22
C GLY A 72 -18.79 9.67 1.82
N LEU A 73 -19.79 8.79 1.70
CA LEU A 73 -20.32 8.36 0.41
C LEU A 73 -20.81 9.55 -0.43
N ARG A 74 -21.58 10.46 0.18
CA ARG A 74 -22.13 11.63 -0.52
C ARG A 74 -21.02 12.52 -1.10
N GLN A 75 -20.04 12.89 -0.28
CA GLN A 75 -18.94 13.76 -0.71
C GLN A 75 -18.01 13.06 -1.70
N ALA A 76 -17.63 11.81 -1.43
CA ALA A 76 -16.70 11.06 -2.27
C ALA A 76 -17.27 10.79 -3.67
N LEU A 77 -18.54 10.39 -3.76
CA LEU A 77 -19.20 10.14 -5.05
C LEU A 77 -19.46 11.43 -5.82
N ALA A 78 -19.77 12.55 -5.13
CA ALA A 78 -19.86 13.86 -5.77
C ALA A 78 -18.50 14.32 -6.32
N GLN A 79 -17.42 14.15 -5.55
CA GLN A 79 -16.07 14.49 -6.01
C GLN A 79 -15.67 13.65 -7.22
N ARG A 80 -15.94 12.34 -7.18
CA ARG A 80 -15.69 11.46 -8.33
C ARG A 80 -16.44 11.93 -9.57
N ALA A 81 -17.72 12.29 -9.44
CA ALA A 81 -18.51 12.80 -10.57
C ALA A 81 -17.90 14.08 -11.17
N THR A 82 -17.43 15.01 -10.32
CA THR A 82 -16.71 16.21 -10.76
C THR A 82 -15.44 15.87 -11.55
N LEU A 83 -14.63 14.92 -11.07
CA LEU A 83 -13.40 14.51 -11.76
C LEU A 83 -13.68 13.82 -13.10
N VAL A 84 -14.74 13.00 -13.16
CA VAL A 84 -15.21 12.36 -14.41
C VAL A 84 -15.68 13.38 -15.43
N ALA A 85 -16.40 14.42 -15.00
CA ALA A 85 -16.80 15.51 -15.88
C ALA A 85 -15.59 16.28 -16.46
N SER A 86 -14.47 16.31 -15.73
CA SER A 86 -13.19 16.90 -16.15
C SER A 86 -12.31 15.94 -16.98
N GLY A 87 -12.82 14.77 -17.37
CA GLY A 87 -12.11 13.82 -18.24
C GLY A 87 -11.23 12.80 -17.51
N HIS A 88 -11.25 12.77 -16.18
CA HIS A 88 -10.50 11.78 -15.41
C HIS A 88 -11.39 10.61 -14.96
N THR A 89 -10.91 9.38 -15.10
CA THR A 89 -11.64 8.20 -14.60
C THR A 89 -10.86 7.58 -13.45
N PHE A 90 -11.44 7.61 -12.26
CA PHE A 90 -10.89 6.99 -11.06
C PHE A 90 -11.93 6.17 -10.33
N ASP A 91 -11.43 5.20 -9.59
CA ASP A 91 -12.18 4.56 -8.52
C ASP A 91 -12.12 5.44 -7.25
N ILE A 92 -13.07 5.21 -6.34
CA ILE A 92 -13.15 5.94 -5.07
C ILE A 92 -13.33 4.94 -3.94
N THR A 93 -12.53 5.11 -2.89
CA THR A 93 -12.55 4.25 -1.70
C THR A 93 -13.12 5.01 -0.52
N VAL A 94 -14.04 4.37 0.20
CA VAL A 94 -14.66 4.95 1.41
C VAL A 94 -14.54 3.96 2.55
N ASN A 95 -14.03 4.45 3.67
CA ASN A 95 -13.90 3.70 4.90
C ASN A 95 -15.25 3.22 5.45
N LEU A 96 -15.31 1.93 5.77
CA LEU A 96 -16.47 1.20 6.26
C LEU A 96 -16.17 0.67 7.67
N PRO A 97 -16.90 1.10 8.71
CA PRO A 97 -16.67 0.60 10.06
C PRO A 97 -17.10 -0.88 10.18
N PRO A 98 -16.44 -1.69 11.04
CA PRO A 98 -16.79 -3.12 11.25
C PRO A 98 -18.26 -3.39 11.56
N ALA A 99 -18.92 -2.47 12.27
CA ALA A 99 -20.34 -2.57 12.59
C ALA A 99 -21.24 -2.71 11.34
N ALA A 100 -20.78 -2.23 10.17
CA ALA A 100 -21.49 -2.35 8.91
C ALA A 100 -21.70 -3.79 8.45
N LEU A 101 -20.89 -4.73 8.93
CA LEU A 101 -21.01 -6.14 8.59
C LEU A 101 -22.24 -6.79 9.24
N TYR A 102 -22.82 -6.15 10.25
CA TYR A 102 -23.99 -6.66 10.98
C TYR A 102 -25.20 -5.73 10.90
N ASP A 103 -25.00 -4.48 10.47
CA ASP A 103 -26.05 -3.48 10.38
C ASP A 103 -26.48 -3.24 8.92
N PRO A 104 -27.68 -3.69 8.51
CA PRO A 104 -28.15 -3.57 7.13
C PRO A 104 -28.34 -2.12 6.68
N ARG A 105 -28.34 -1.14 7.60
CA ARG A 105 -28.45 0.28 7.26
C ARG A 105 -27.27 0.78 6.42
N TYR A 106 -26.10 0.14 6.50
CA TYR A 106 -24.92 0.50 5.69
C TYR A 106 -25.07 0.07 4.24
N ALA A 107 -25.58 -1.14 3.99
CA ALA A 107 -25.89 -1.59 2.63
C ALA A 107 -27.01 -0.72 2.01
N ALA A 108 -28.05 -0.40 2.78
CA ALA A 108 -29.10 0.51 2.33
C ALA A 108 -28.57 1.92 2.00
N ALA A 109 -27.68 2.47 2.83
CA ALA A 109 -27.03 3.76 2.58
C ALA A 109 -26.17 3.74 1.32
N THR A 110 -25.42 2.66 1.10
CA THR A 110 -24.59 2.47 -0.11
C THR A 110 -25.46 2.42 -1.37
N ALA A 111 -26.53 1.62 -1.36
CA ALA A 111 -27.47 1.52 -2.47
C ALA A 111 -28.11 2.87 -2.82
N ALA A 112 -28.54 3.64 -1.80
CA ALA A 112 -29.08 4.97 -1.99
C ALA A 112 -28.06 5.93 -2.61
N ALA A 113 -26.82 5.93 -2.11
CA ALA A 113 -25.76 6.81 -2.60
C ALA A 113 -25.37 6.51 -4.05
N LEU A 114 -25.28 5.23 -4.43
CA LEU A 114 -25.05 4.80 -5.83
C LEU A 114 -26.19 5.24 -6.74
N SER A 115 -27.45 5.07 -6.30
CA SER A 115 -28.63 5.46 -7.08
C SER A 115 -28.70 6.97 -7.34
N VAL A 116 -28.35 7.79 -6.34
CA VAL A 116 -28.34 9.27 -6.47
C VAL A 116 -27.18 9.75 -7.34
N SER A 117 -25.97 9.24 -7.11
CA SER A 117 -24.77 9.68 -7.83
C SER A 117 -24.65 9.14 -9.26
N LYS A 118 -25.40 8.08 -9.60
CA LYS A 118 -25.23 7.30 -10.84
C LYS A 118 -23.81 6.77 -11.02
N CYS A 119 -23.06 6.63 -9.93
CA CYS A 119 -21.74 6.02 -9.95
C CYS A 119 -21.87 4.53 -10.36
N PRO A 120 -21.06 4.05 -11.32
CA PRO A 120 -20.96 2.62 -11.59
C PRO A 120 -20.55 1.89 -10.29
N PRO A 121 -21.31 0.90 -9.80
CA PRO A 121 -21.03 0.29 -8.50
C PRO A 121 -19.60 -0.22 -8.35
N ARG A 122 -19.01 -0.80 -9.40
CA ARG A 122 -17.64 -1.33 -9.37
C ARG A 122 -16.56 -0.26 -9.13
N ALA A 123 -16.87 1.01 -9.40
CA ALA A 123 -15.95 2.13 -9.18
C ALA A 123 -15.95 2.62 -7.73
N LEU A 124 -16.87 2.12 -6.89
CA LEU A 124 -16.87 2.33 -5.44
C LEU A 124 -16.26 1.09 -4.77
N LEU A 125 -15.26 1.34 -3.93
CA LEU A 125 -14.63 0.33 -3.09
C LEU A 125 -14.88 0.70 -1.61
N LEU A 126 -15.35 -0.27 -0.85
CA LEU A 126 -15.61 -0.11 0.58
C LEU A 126 -14.50 -0.79 1.37
N GLU A 127 -13.81 -0.01 2.17
CA GLU A 127 -12.65 -0.46 2.93
C GLU A 127 -13.04 -0.79 4.36
N ILE A 128 -12.97 -2.06 4.72
CA ILE A 128 -13.32 -2.50 6.07
C ILE A 128 -12.15 -2.18 7.00
N LEU A 129 -12.35 -1.18 7.86
CA LEU A 129 -11.40 -0.82 8.92
C LEU A 129 -11.23 -1.99 9.90
N GLU A 130 -10.04 -2.19 10.47
CA GLU A 130 -9.87 -3.17 11.55
C GLU A 130 -10.42 -2.62 12.89
N ASN A 131 -11.11 -3.45 13.68
CA ASN A 131 -11.17 -3.29 15.14
C ASN A 131 -11.02 -4.64 15.84
N ALA A 132 -9.99 -4.72 16.66
CA ALA A 132 -9.34 -5.91 17.19
C ALA A 132 -10.07 -6.68 18.33
N SER A 133 -11.40 -6.65 18.44
CA SER A 133 -12.04 -7.30 19.61
C SER A 133 -13.37 -8.02 19.44
N GLU A 134 -14.06 -7.94 18.30
CA GLU A 134 -15.42 -8.52 18.18
C GLU A 134 -15.58 -9.55 17.04
N ALA A 135 -14.58 -9.70 16.16
CA ALA A 135 -14.71 -10.53 14.96
C ALA A 135 -14.56 -12.06 15.20
N GLU A 136 -14.04 -12.50 16.34
CA GLU A 136 -13.74 -13.93 16.56
C GLU A 136 -14.98 -14.80 16.82
N HIS A 137 -16.07 -14.24 17.39
CA HIS A 137 -17.26 -15.03 17.75
C HIS A 137 -18.40 -14.99 16.71
N ALA A 138 -18.28 -14.22 15.64
CA ALA A 138 -19.38 -13.94 14.70
C ALA A 138 -18.97 -13.99 13.22
N LEU A 139 -17.94 -14.76 12.87
CA LEU A 139 -17.37 -14.79 11.52
C LEU A 139 -18.41 -15.11 10.43
N GLY A 140 -19.40 -15.95 10.73
CA GLY A 140 -20.47 -16.31 9.79
C GLY A 140 -21.45 -15.17 9.46
N SER A 141 -21.84 -14.36 10.45
CA SER A 141 -22.73 -13.21 10.19
C SER A 141 -21.98 -12.07 9.49
N ALA A 142 -20.68 -11.92 9.75
CA ALA A 142 -19.86 -10.91 9.09
C ALA A 142 -19.74 -11.16 7.56
N VAL A 143 -19.57 -12.41 7.15
CA VAL A 143 -19.55 -12.81 5.73
C VAL A 143 -20.84 -12.41 5.03
N ALA A 144 -21.99 -12.60 5.68
CA ALA A 144 -23.28 -12.24 5.10
C ALA A 144 -23.39 -10.72 4.84
N GLY A 145 -22.85 -9.89 5.73
CA GLY A 145 -22.75 -8.44 5.52
C GLY A 145 -21.89 -8.06 4.32
N VAL A 146 -20.70 -8.68 4.18
CA VAL A 146 -19.83 -8.49 3.00
C VAL A 146 -20.56 -8.89 1.71
N LEU A 147 -21.22 -10.05 1.71
CA LEU A 147 -21.98 -10.52 0.54
C LEU A 147 -23.15 -9.59 0.20
N ALA A 148 -23.85 -9.04 1.19
CA ALA A 148 -24.92 -8.07 0.97
C ALA A 148 -24.41 -6.78 0.32
N LEU A 149 -23.22 -6.30 0.71
CA LEU A 149 -22.57 -5.16 0.07
C LEU A 149 -22.15 -5.50 -1.36
N LYS A 150 -21.47 -6.63 -1.59
CA LYS A 150 -21.06 -7.07 -2.93
C LYS A 150 -22.23 -7.31 -3.87
N ALA A 151 -23.41 -7.69 -3.36
CA ALA A 151 -24.63 -7.81 -4.16
C ALA A 151 -25.08 -6.49 -4.80
N LEU A 152 -24.62 -5.34 -4.26
CA LEU A 152 -24.82 -4.02 -4.89
C LEU A 152 -23.86 -3.76 -6.07
N GLY A 153 -22.87 -4.64 -6.28
CA GLY A 153 -21.85 -4.52 -7.32
C GLY A 153 -20.63 -3.69 -6.94
N VAL A 154 -20.51 -3.27 -5.67
CA VAL A 154 -19.32 -2.57 -5.14
C VAL A 154 -18.18 -3.55 -4.90
N ARG A 155 -16.96 -3.01 -4.85
CA ARG A 155 -15.78 -3.75 -4.38
C ARG A 155 -15.61 -3.60 -2.87
N VAL A 156 -14.91 -4.54 -2.25
CA VAL A 156 -14.61 -4.54 -0.82
C VAL A 156 -13.13 -4.81 -0.59
N ALA A 157 -12.51 -4.05 0.30
CA ALA A 157 -11.13 -4.25 0.73
C ALA A 157 -10.99 -4.47 2.23
N GLU A 158 -9.85 -5.05 2.61
CA GLU A 158 -9.35 -5.17 3.97
C GLU A 158 -8.17 -4.21 4.17
N ASP A 159 -8.23 -3.37 5.21
CA ASP A 159 -7.27 -2.29 5.50
C ASP A 159 -5.94 -2.81 6.10
N ASP A 160 -5.96 -3.92 6.84
CA ASP A 160 -4.81 -4.37 7.65
C ASP A 160 -4.42 -5.83 7.42
N LEU A 161 -3.74 -6.12 6.30
CA LEU A 161 -3.15 -7.44 6.10
C LEU A 161 -1.82 -7.58 6.87
N GLY A 162 -1.81 -8.44 7.90
CA GLY A 162 -0.59 -8.88 8.60
C GLY A 162 -0.38 -8.32 10.00
N ALA A 163 -1.28 -7.45 10.51
CA ALA A 163 -1.21 -6.92 11.87
C ALA A 163 -1.67 -7.91 12.98
N GLY A 164 -2.35 -9.00 12.61
CA GLY A 164 -2.85 -9.99 13.58
C GLY A 164 -3.27 -11.35 12.97
N HIS A 165 -3.52 -12.33 13.84
CA HIS A 165 -3.89 -13.72 13.48
C HIS A 165 -5.20 -13.86 12.69
N SER A 166 -6.10 -12.88 12.78
CA SER A 166 -7.42 -12.92 12.17
C SER A 166 -7.44 -12.57 10.68
N SER A 167 -6.44 -11.84 10.17
CA SER A 167 -6.36 -11.38 8.77
C SER A 167 -6.35 -12.53 7.74
N LEU A 168 -5.48 -13.53 7.91
CA LEU A 168 -5.41 -14.68 7.00
C LEU A 168 -6.68 -15.55 7.01
N ALA A 169 -7.33 -15.67 8.17
CA ALA A 169 -8.58 -16.40 8.29
C ALA A 169 -9.72 -15.68 7.56
N ARG A 170 -9.79 -14.34 7.66
CA ARG A 170 -10.72 -13.50 6.90
C ARG A 170 -10.47 -13.62 5.40
N LEU A 171 -9.22 -13.49 4.96
CA LEU A 171 -8.87 -13.61 3.53
C LEU A 171 -9.32 -14.91 2.87
N ARG A 172 -9.24 -16.02 3.62
CA ARG A 172 -9.69 -17.32 3.11
C ARG A 172 -11.22 -17.40 2.95
N GLN A 173 -11.97 -16.68 3.77
CA GLN A 173 -13.43 -16.86 3.90
C GLN A 173 -14.23 -15.75 3.24
N TRP A 174 -13.66 -14.55 3.13
CA TRP A 174 -14.37 -13.35 2.71
C TRP A 174 -13.97 -13.01 1.27
N PRO A 175 -14.93 -12.65 0.41
CA PRO A 175 -14.69 -12.37 -1.00
C PRO A 175 -14.12 -10.95 -1.19
N PHE A 176 -12.94 -10.66 -0.64
CA PHE A 176 -12.27 -9.38 -0.85
C PHE A 176 -11.83 -9.23 -2.31
N ASP A 177 -11.93 -8.00 -2.82
CA ASP A 177 -11.35 -7.64 -4.12
C ASP A 177 -9.92 -7.12 -3.95
N ARG A 178 -9.60 -6.58 -2.77
CA ARG A 178 -8.32 -5.95 -2.47
C ARG A 178 -7.91 -6.08 -1.00
N VAL A 179 -6.61 -6.05 -0.75
CA VAL A 179 -5.99 -5.96 0.58
C VAL A 179 -4.94 -4.86 0.61
N LYS A 180 -4.77 -4.27 1.79
CA LYS A 180 -3.70 -3.30 2.05
C LYS A 180 -2.69 -3.90 3.02
N ILE A 181 -1.42 -3.79 2.65
CA ILE A 181 -0.28 -4.10 3.52
C ILE A 181 -0.04 -2.84 4.34
N ASP A 182 -0.35 -2.92 5.63
CA ASP A 182 -0.29 -1.79 6.55
C ASP A 182 1.12 -1.19 6.64
N GLN A 183 1.17 0.13 6.82
CA GLN A 183 2.40 0.91 6.91
C GLN A 183 3.35 0.42 8.03
N THR A 184 2.84 -0.19 9.12
CA THR A 184 3.70 -0.67 10.22
C THR A 184 4.60 -1.82 9.78
N LEU A 185 4.23 -2.56 8.73
CA LEU A 185 5.06 -3.63 8.16
C LEU A 185 6.22 -3.11 7.30
N VAL A 186 6.14 -1.86 6.83
CA VAL A 186 7.16 -1.27 5.94
C VAL A 186 7.93 -0.10 6.57
N ARG A 187 7.40 0.51 7.64
CA ARG A 187 8.00 1.68 8.30
C ARG A 187 9.45 1.45 8.78
N ASP A 188 9.76 0.25 9.25
CA ASP A 188 11.08 -0.08 9.80
C ASP A 188 12.08 -0.60 8.74
N VAL A 189 11.87 -0.26 7.46
CA VAL A 189 12.74 -0.71 6.35
C VAL A 189 14.20 -0.35 6.56
N ALA A 190 14.52 0.78 7.21
CA ALA A 190 15.89 1.13 7.54
C ALA A 190 16.51 0.20 8.61
N ALA A 191 15.71 -0.30 9.55
CA ALA A 191 16.20 -1.21 10.58
C ALA A 191 16.46 -2.61 10.01
N ASP A 192 15.52 -3.17 9.25
CA ASP A 192 15.63 -4.51 8.66
C ASP A 192 15.08 -4.57 7.22
N PRO A 193 15.85 -4.08 6.22
CA PRO A 193 15.35 -3.99 4.85
C PRO A 193 14.98 -5.36 4.28
N LEU A 194 15.78 -6.39 4.55
CA LEU A 194 15.55 -7.72 4.00
C LEU A 194 14.26 -8.34 4.51
N ARG A 195 13.97 -8.20 5.81
CA ARG A 195 12.72 -8.69 6.40
C ARG A 195 11.53 -7.96 5.81
N THR A 196 11.56 -6.63 5.74
CA THR A 196 10.48 -5.82 5.17
C THR A 196 10.19 -6.21 3.72
N LEU A 197 11.22 -6.28 2.87
CA LEU A 197 11.06 -6.67 1.46
C LEU A 197 10.50 -8.09 1.31
N ARG A 198 10.92 -9.03 2.17
CA ARG A 198 10.36 -10.39 2.17
C ARG A 198 8.89 -10.39 2.56
N PHE A 199 8.48 -9.60 3.56
CA PHE A 199 7.06 -9.50 3.92
C PHE A 199 6.22 -8.95 2.78
N ILE A 200 6.62 -7.83 2.17
CA ILE A 200 5.94 -7.26 1.01
C ILE A 200 5.80 -8.32 -0.09
N ARG A 201 6.89 -9.01 -0.43
CA ARG A 201 6.91 -10.06 -1.46
C ARG A 201 5.96 -11.21 -1.16
N GLN A 202 5.99 -11.76 0.05
CA GLN A 202 5.17 -12.92 0.41
C GLN A 202 3.68 -12.57 0.48
N LEU A 203 3.32 -11.40 1.01
CA LEU A 203 1.93 -10.93 1.04
C LEU A 203 1.42 -10.62 -0.37
N THR A 204 2.27 -10.05 -1.23
CA THR A 204 1.96 -9.85 -2.65
C THR A 204 1.68 -11.18 -3.37
N LEU A 205 2.53 -12.18 -3.19
CA LEU A 205 2.34 -13.51 -3.76
C LEU A 205 1.06 -14.19 -3.25
N LEU A 206 0.72 -13.99 -1.97
CA LEU A 206 -0.53 -14.49 -1.40
C LEU A 206 -1.75 -13.84 -2.07
N GLY A 207 -1.76 -12.51 -2.23
CA GLY A 207 -2.83 -11.80 -2.93
C GLY A 207 -3.02 -12.32 -4.35
N GLN A 208 -1.92 -12.44 -5.11
CA GLN A 208 -1.93 -13.01 -6.46
C GLN A 208 -2.49 -14.43 -6.51
N ALA A 209 -2.09 -15.30 -5.58
CA ALA A 209 -2.58 -16.68 -5.51
C ALA A 209 -4.08 -16.77 -5.20
N LEU A 210 -4.63 -15.77 -4.49
CA LEU A 210 -6.05 -15.65 -4.17
C LEU A 210 -6.84 -14.82 -5.19
N SER A 211 -6.18 -14.27 -6.23
CA SER A 211 -6.77 -13.29 -7.16
C SER A 211 -7.33 -12.04 -6.46
N ILE A 212 -6.61 -11.58 -5.44
CA ILE A 212 -6.91 -10.38 -4.66
C ILE A 212 -5.83 -9.34 -4.95
N GLU A 213 -6.24 -8.11 -5.27
CA GLU A 213 -5.34 -7.00 -5.54
C GLU A 213 -4.61 -6.55 -4.26
N VAL A 214 -3.34 -6.15 -4.37
CA VAL A 214 -2.51 -5.73 -3.22
C VAL A 214 -2.09 -4.27 -3.33
N VAL A 215 -2.37 -3.50 -2.30
CA VAL A 215 -1.83 -2.15 -2.09
C VAL A 215 -0.75 -2.22 -1.00
N VAL A 216 0.39 -1.59 -1.23
CA VAL A 216 1.36 -1.34 -0.15
C VAL A 216 1.19 0.09 0.36
N GLU A 217 0.86 0.22 1.64
CA GLU A 217 0.79 1.52 2.32
C GLU A 217 2.14 1.96 2.88
N GLY A 218 2.23 3.22 3.32
CA GLY A 218 3.43 3.73 3.99
C GLY A 218 4.64 3.83 3.06
N LEU A 219 4.42 3.99 1.75
CA LEU A 219 5.50 4.24 0.79
C LEU A 219 6.03 5.67 0.95
N GLU A 220 6.87 5.87 1.96
CA GLU A 220 7.40 7.18 2.36
C GLU A 220 8.70 7.57 1.65
N THR A 221 9.37 6.62 0.99
CA THR A 221 10.59 6.86 0.22
C THR A 221 10.48 6.37 -1.21
N THR A 222 11.25 6.98 -2.11
CA THR A 222 11.34 6.51 -3.51
C THR A 222 11.87 5.09 -3.61
N GLY A 223 12.72 4.68 -2.66
CA GLY A 223 13.21 3.30 -2.54
C GLY A 223 12.08 2.31 -2.22
N LEU A 224 11.19 2.65 -1.29
CA LEU A 224 10.03 1.81 -0.95
C LEU A 224 9.08 1.66 -2.13
N VAL A 225 8.78 2.76 -2.85
CA VAL A 225 7.97 2.73 -4.07
C VAL A 225 8.58 1.81 -5.12
N GLU A 226 9.87 1.98 -5.40
CA GLU A 226 10.62 1.18 -6.37
C GLU A 226 10.64 -0.31 -5.99
N ALA A 227 10.87 -0.61 -4.71
CA ALA A 227 10.90 -1.96 -4.21
C ALA A 227 9.51 -2.64 -4.24
N ALA A 228 8.44 -1.96 -3.81
CA ALA A 228 7.09 -2.51 -3.86
C ALA A 228 6.69 -2.90 -5.30
N LEU A 229 7.00 -2.04 -6.27
CA LEU A 229 6.79 -2.31 -7.70
C LEU A 229 7.57 -3.55 -8.16
N LEU A 230 8.87 -3.62 -7.88
CA LEU A 230 9.70 -4.77 -8.26
C LEU A 230 9.18 -6.08 -7.66
N LEU A 231 8.75 -6.05 -6.40
CA LEU A 231 8.23 -7.22 -5.70
C LEU A 231 6.85 -7.67 -6.18
N GLY A 232 6.21 -6.87 -7.06
CA GLY A 232 5.00 -7.23 -7.80
C GLY A 232 3.71 -6.70 -7.19
N ALA A 233 3.77 -5.73 -6.28
CA ALA A 233 2.57 -5.09 -5.74
C ALA A 233 1.80 -4.38 -6.87
N ASP A 234 0.47 -4.52 -6.87
CA ASP A 234 -0.39 -3.91 -7.89
C ASP A 234 -0.46 -2.40 -7.71
N PHE A 235 -0.64 -1.99 -6.45
CA PHE A 235 -0.91 -0.62 -6.06
C PHE A 235 -0.01 -0.14 -4.92
N GLY A 236 0.12 1.18 -4.79
CA GLY A 236 0.88 1.81 -3.72
C GLY A 236 0.27 3.12 -3.23
N GLN A 237 0.44 3.38 -1.94
CA GLN A 237 -0.02 4.58 -1.26
C GLN A 237 1.04 5.02 -0.23
N GLY A 238 1.31 6.32 -0.16
CA GLY A 238 2.31 6.85 0.78
C GLY A 238 2.79 8.24 0.39
N TYR A 239 3.54 8.88 1.28
CA TYR A 239 3.92 10.29 1.13
C TYR A 239 4.97 10.55 0.04
N ALA A 240 5.77 9.55 -0.36
CA ALA A 240 6.64 9.69 -1.54
C ALA A 240 5.83 9.73 -2.85
N LEU A 241 4.59 9.26 -2.84
CA LEU A 241 3.66 9.32 -3.96
C LEU A 241 2.78 10.56 -3.85
N ALA A 242 1.95 10.63 -2.80
CA ALA A 242 1.08 11.76 -2.55
C ALA A 242 0.57 11.77 -1.10
N ARG A 243 0.54 12.96 -0.50
CA ARG A 243 -0.12 13.18 0.80
C ARG A 243 -1.64 13.34 0.60
N PRO A 244 -2.47 13.01 1.60
CA PRO A 244 -3.88 13.35 1.59
C PRO A 244 -4.08 14.86 1.39
N CYS A 245 -4.92 15.24 0.44
CA CYS A 245 -5.16 16.64 0.10
C CYS A 245 -6.66 16.96 0.07
N ALA A 246 -7.02 18.24 0.18
CA ALA A 246 -8.41 18.66 0.02
C ALA A 246 -8.86 18.50 -1.45
N ALA A 247 -10.18 18.36 -1.67
CA ALA A 247 -10.78 18.22 -3.00
C ALA A 247 -10.28 19.24 -4.02
N ALA A 248 -10.11 20.50 -3.61
CA ALA A 248 -9.69 21.60 -4.47
C ALA A 248 -8.25 21.46 -4.99
N ALA A 249 -7.39 20.72 -4.28
CA ALA A 249 -5.99 20.51 -4.66
C ALA A 249 -5.79 19.30 -5.59
N LEU A 250 -6.81 18.42 -5.74
CA LEU A 250 -6.72 17.21 -6.54
C LEU A 250 -6.36 17.47 -8.01
N PRO A 251 -6.99 18.40 -8.74
CA PRO A 251 -6.70 18.58 -10.16
C PRO A 251 -5.23 18.92 -10.43
N GLU A 252 -4.64 19.78 -9.61
CA GLU A 252 -3.23 20.15 -9.71
C GLU A 252 -2.31 18.95 -9.41
N LEU A 253 -2.60 18.23 -8.32
CA LEU A 253 -1.83 17.04 -7.94
C LEU A 253 -1.87 15.97 -9.04
N LEU A 254 -3.04 15.72 -9.62
CA LEU A 254 -3.25 14.72 -10.67
C LEU A 254 -2.55 15.09 -11.99
N ALA A 255 -2.41 16.38 -12.30
CA ALA A 255 -1.72 16.83 -13.50
C ALA A 255 -0.19 16.71 -13.39
N GLN A 256 0.35 16.91 -12.20
CA GLN A 256 1.79 16.96 -11.97
C GLN A 256 2.44 15.58 -11.84
N PHE A 257 1.68 14.56 -11.42
CA PHE A 257 2.28 13.30 -11.01
C PHE A 257 2.29 12.24 -12.11
N HIS A 258 3.47 12.03 -12.70
CA HIS A 258 3.78 10.87 -13.53
C HIS A 258 5.04 10.20 -12.99
N TRP A 259 4.92 8.94 -12.60
CA TRP A 259 6.06 8.15 -12.17
C TRP A 259 6.50 7.24 -13.32
N SER A 260 7.81 7.17 -13.57
CA SER A 260 8.38 6.19 -14.51
C SER A 260 9.47 5.39 -13.82
N PHE A 261 9.45 4.09 -14.05
CA PHE A 261 10.38 3.14 -13.48
C PHE A 261 10.78 2.09 -14.53
N ASP A 262 12.06 1.74 -14.54
CA ASP A 262 12.60 0.63 -15.31
C ASP A 262 13.04 -0.48 -14.35
N ALA A 263 12.32 -1.61 -14.39
CA ALA A 263 12.62 -2.78 -13.57
C ALA A 263 14.01 -3.39 -13.82
N HIS A 264 14.63 -3.07 -14.95
CA HIS A 264 15.98 -3.50 -15.30
C HIS A 264 17.07 -2.51 -14.87
N ALA A 265 16.70 -1.32 -14.40
CA ALA A 265 17.62 -0.29 -13.93
C ALA A 265 17.10 0.41 -12.65
N PRO A 266 17.10 -0.28 -11.49
CA PRO A 266 16.79 0.32 -10.20
C PRO A 266 17.67 1.55 -9.94
N ARG A 267 17.07 2.62 -9.41
CA ARG A 267 17.77 3.87 -9.09
C ARG A 267 18.16 3.96 -7.63
N THR A 268 17.54 3.15 -6.78
CA THR A 268 17.74 3.15 -5.32
C THR A 268 18.42 1.87 -4.85
N ALA A 269 19.14 1.94 -3.74
CA ALA A 269 19.73 0.76 -3.13
C ALA A 269 18.65 -0.25 -2.70
N LEU A 270 17.50 0.23 -2.25
CA LEU A 270 16.39 -0.63 -1.81
C LEU A 270 15.76 -1.36 -2.99
N GLY A 271 15.58 -0.70 -4.13
CA GLY A 271 15.18 -1.34 -5.38
C GLY A 271 16.22 -2.37 -5.88
N ALA A 272 17.51 -2.06 -5.79
CA ALA A 272 18.57 -3.02 -6.11
C ALA A 272 18.54 -4.25 -5.18
N LEU A 273 18.23 -4.07 -3.89
CA LEU A 273 18.07 -5.15 -2.94
C LEU A 273 16.83 -6.01 -3.26
N ALA A 274 15.70 -5.38 -3.60
CA ALA A 274 14.51 -6.09 -4.06
C ALA A 274 14.78 -6.91 -5.33
N ALA A 275 15.47 -6.33 -6.32
CA ALA A 275 15.85 -7.04 -7.54
C ALA A 275 16.81 -8.23 -7.26
N THR A 276 17.66 -8.11 -6.24
CA THR A 276 18.51 -9.21 -5.78
C THR A 276 17.66 -10.36 -5.23
N LEU A 277 16.67 -10.08 -4.37
CA LEU A 277 15.76 -11.10 -3.83
C LEU A 277 15.04 -11.87 -4.95
N LEU A 278 14.53 -11.17 -5.96
CA LEU A 278 13.87 -11.80 -7.11
C LEU A 278 14.82 -12.65 -7.95
N SER A 279 16.04 -12.18 -8.13
CA SER A 279 17.07 -12.93 -8.85
C SER A 279 17.43 -14.23 -8.13
N GLU A 280 17.46 -14.22 -6.79
CA GLU A 280 17.68 -15.41 -5.99
C GLU A 280 16.52 -16.41 -6.05
N GLU A 281 15.27 -15.92 -6.04
CA GLU A 281 14.09 -16.77 -6.23
C GLU A 281 14.16 -17.50 -7.58
N ARG A 282 14.48 -16.78 -8.67
CA ARG A 282 14.65 -17.36 -10.01
C ARG A 282 15.78 -18.38 -10.05
N LEU A 283 16.91 -18.06 -9.42
CA LEU A 283 18.07 -18.94 -9.37
C LEU A 283 17.80 -20.24 -8.61
N ARG A 284 17.03 -20.19 -7.52
CA ARG A 284 16.61 -21.40 -6.77
C ARG A 284 15.68 -22.29 -7.58
N GLY A 285 14.90 -21.70 -8.50
CA GLY A 285 14.04 -22.43 -9.43
C GLY A 285 14.74 -22.89 -10.72
N ALA A 286 15.98 -22.47 -10.97
CA ALA A 286 16.71 -22.83 -12.20
C ALA A 286 17.26 -24.26 -12.15
N ALA A 287 17.50 -24.84 -13.34
CA ALA A 287 18.10 -26.17 -13.48
C ALA A 287 19.51 -26.22 -12.84
N ASP A 288 19.83 -27.37 -12.25
CA ASP A 288 21.11 -27.66 -11.58
C ASP A 288 22.18 -28.01 -12.64
N ASP A 289 22.45 -27.09 -13.57
CA ASP A 289 23.43 -27.28 -14.64
C ASP A 289 24.47 -26.13 -14.70
N PRO A 290 25.77 -26.47 -14.86
CA PRO A 290 26.84 -25.47 -14.88
C PRO A 290 26.79 -24.45 -16.01
N GLU A 291 26.17 -24.77 -17.15
CA GLU A 291 26.10 -23.84 -18.28
C GLU A 291 25.10 -22.72 -18.01
N SER A 292 23.93 -23.06 -17.46
CA SER A 292 22.92 -22.11 -17.01
C SER A 292 23.49 -21.15 -15.97
N TRP A 293 24.29 -21.62 -15.00
CA TRP A 293 24.89 -20.72 -14.01
C TRP A 293 25.87 -19.74 -14.63
N ARG A 294 26.70 -20.18 -15.58
CA ARG A 294 27.61 -19.28 -16.31
C ARG A 294 26.82 -18.24 -17.11
N ARG A 295 25.71 -18.66 -17.74
CA ARG A 295 24.82 -17.77 -18.49
C ARG A 295 24.18 -16.72 -17.59
N ILE A 296 23.64 -17.12 -16.43
CA ILE A 296 23.06 -16.23 -15.43
C ILE A 296 24.13 -15.27 -14.87
N ALA A 297 25.32 -15.79 -14.54
CA ALA A 297 26.42 -14.99 -14.02
C ALA A 297 26.95 -13.94 -15.01
N ALA A 298 26.86 -14.21 -16.32
CA ALA A 298 27.30 -13.30 -17.37
C ALA A 298 26.22 -12.34 -17.86
N ALA A 299 24.94 -12.61 -17.58
CA ALA A 299 23.84 -11.78 -18.02
C ALA A 299 23.83 -10.42 -17.30
N PRO A 300 23.47 -9.33 -18.01
CA PRO A 300 23.16 -8.06 -17.35
C PRO A 300 22.09 -8.28 -16.27
N CYS A 301 22.32 -7.72 -15.09
CA CYS A 301 21.40 -7.80 -13.97
C CYS A 301 20.99 -6.41 -13.50
N PRO A 302 19.80 -6.25 -12.90
CA PRO A 302 19.31 -4.95 -12.42
C PRO A 302 20.28 -4.27 -11.43
N VAL A 303 20.94 -5.06 -10.58
CA VAL A 303 21.95 -4.54 -9.64
C VAL A 303 23.15 -3.96 -10.40
N GLY A 304 23.61 -4.62 -11.47
CA GLY A 304 24.68 -4.11 -12.30
C GLY A 304 24.34 -2.76 -12.93
N ALA A 305 23.09 -2.59 -13.40
CA ALA A 305 22.61 -1.30 -13.92
C ALA A 305 22.57 -0.21 -12.84
N TYR A 306 22.08 -0.54 -11.63
CA TYR A 306 22.12 0.35 -10.47
C TYR A 306 23.55 0.82 -10.15
N LEU A 307 24.51 -0.11 -10.14
CA LEU A 307 25.92 0.18 -9.81
C LEU A 307 26.67 0.96 -10.90
N ALA A 308 26.26 0.82 -12.16
CA ALA A 308 26.85 1.54 -13.29
C ALA A 308 26.42 3.01 -13.37
N HIS A 309 25.44 3.44 -12.57
CA HIS A 309 24.95 4.81 -12.60
C HIS A 309 26.02 5.80 -12.09
N PRO A 310 26.34 6.89 -12.81
CA PRO A 310 27.46 7.80 -12.47
C PRO A 310 27.40 8.39 -11.06
N ALA A 311 26.20 8.66 -10.54
CA ALA A 311 25.99 9.12 -9.16
C ALA A 311 26.48 8.12 -8.10
N ARG A 312 26.85 6.90 -8.49
CA ARG A 312 27.35 5.84 -7.62
C ARG A 312 28.87 5.68 -7.70
N HIS A 313 29.64 6.49 -8.42
CA HIS A 313 31.09 6.31 -8.54
C HIS A 313 31.94 6.90 -7.36
N GLY A 314 31.43 6.87 -6.13
CA GLY A 314 32.16 7.31 -4.92
C GLY A 314 32.88 6.16 -4.17
N ALA A 315 33.82 6.49 -3.27
CA ALA A 315 34.64 5.50 -2.56
C ALA A 315 33.82 4.45 -1.78
N ALA A 316 32.69 4.83 -1.16
CA ALA A 316 31.79 3.92 -0.46
C ALA A 316 31.17 2.86 -1.39
N ASN A 317 31.01 3.17 -2.68
CA ASN A 317 30.40 2.27 -3.66
C ASN A 317 31.42 1.36 -4.35
N ILE A 318 32.73 1.64 -4.25
CA ILE A 318 33.78 0.74 -4.77
C ILE A 318 33.70 -0.63 -4.08
N THR A 319 33.46 -0.64 -2.77
CA THR A 319 33.26 -1.88 -1.99
C THR A 319 32.06 -2.65 -2.50
N LEU A 320 30.94 -1.96 -2.74
CA LEU A 320 29.72 -2.59 -3.24
C LEU A 320 29.88 -3.15 -4.67
N ILE A 321 30.55 -2.40 -5.56
CA ILE A 321 30.88 -2.83 -6.92
C ILE A 321 31.78 -4.08 -6.89
N SER A 322 32.80 -4.08 -6.04
CA SER A 322 33.73 -5.21 -5.91
C SER A 322 33.04 -6.44 -5.33
N ALA A 323 32.20 -6.29 -4.29
CA ALA A 323 31.43 -7.38 -3.71
C ALA A 323 30.44 -7.99 -4.71
N HIS A 324 29.79 -7.15 -5.52
CA HIS A 324 28.90 -7.60 -6.60
C HIS A 324 29.65 -8.40 -7.66
N ALA A 325 30.81 -7.91 -8.13
CA ALA A 325 31.63 -8.62 -9.11
C ALA A 325 32.13 -9.97 -8.57
N ALA A 326 32.56 -10.02 -7.30
CA ALA A 326 32.98 -11.26 -6.64
C ALA A 326 31.84 -12.28 -6.55
N MET A 327 30.62 -11.85 -6.18
CA MET A 327 29.44 -12.70 -6.16
C MET A 327 29.12 -13.30 -7.54
N HIS A 328 29.16 -12.49 -8.61
CA HIS A 328 28.96 -12.96 -9.97
C HIS A 328 30.06 -13.93 -10.43
N GLY A 329 31.33 -13.69 -10.04
CA GLY A 329 32.42 -14.61 -10.29
C GLY A 329 32.20 -15.98 -9.63
N ALA A 330 31.83 -15.97 -8.34
CA ALA A 330 31.56 -17.17 -7.56
C ALA A 330 30.31 -17.94 -8.02
N MET A 331 29.31 -17.25 -8.57
CA MET A 331 28.08 -17.85 -9.13
C MET A 331 28.37 -18.91 -10.19
N ARG A 332 29.49 -18.79 -10.93
CA ARG A 332 29.90 -19.76 -11.95
C ARG A 332 30.18 -21.16 -11.39
N GLN A 333 30.42 -21.27 -10.09
CA GLN A 333 30.60 -22.53 -9.36
C GLN A 333 29.26 -23.12 -8.86
N GLY A 334 28.16 -22.41 -9.09
CA GLY A 334 26.80 -22.82 -8.76
C GLY A 334 26.24 -22.21 -7.47
N PRO A 335 24.91 -22.10 -7.34
CA PRO A 335 24.24 -21.45 -6.22
C PRO A 335 24.42 -22.17 -4.88
N ARG A 336 24.84 -23.44 -4.92
CA ARG A 336 25.11 -24.27 -3.75
C ARG A 336 26.61 -24.35 -3.41
N SER A 337 27.49 -23.63 -4.09
CA SER A 337 28.91 -23.61 -3.72
C SER A 337 29.13 -22.81 -2.42
N ALA A 338 30.19 -23.15 -1.67
CA ALA A 338 30.56 -22.40 -0.48
C ALA A 338 30.99 -20.96 -0.83
N ASP A 339 31.79 -20.83 -1.90
CA ASP A 339 32.26 -19.55 -2.42
C ASP A 339 31.11 -18.61 -2.78
N TYR A 340 30.11 -19.10 -3.53
CA TYR A 340 28.96 -18.27 -3.88
C TYR A 340 28.18 -17.84 -2.64
N ARG A 341 27.92 -18.74 -1.70
CA ARG A 341 27.22 -18.38 -0.45
C ARG A 341 27.97 -17.31 0.34
N ALA A 342 29.29 -17.41 0.45
CA ALA A 342 30.11 -16.45 1.17
C ALA A 342 30.15 -15.09 0.45
N SER A 343 30.45 -15.06 -0.85
CA SER A 343 30.47 -13.82 -1.64
C SER A 343 29.09 -13.15 -1.70
N ARG A 344 28.02 -13.94 -1.80
CA ARG A 344 26.63 -13.46 -1.73
C ARG A 344 26.33 -12.83 -0.37
N ALA A 345 26.67 -13.49 0.74
CA ALA A 345 26.42 -12.96 2.08
C ALA A 345 27.12 -11.61 2.27
N HIS A 346 28.38 -11.51 1.85
CA HIS A 346 29.12 -10.25 1.90
C HIS A 346 28.51 -9.16 1.01
N PHE A 347 28.13 -9.48 -0.23
CA PHE A 347 27.45 -8.53 -1.11
C PHE A 347 26.14 -7.99 -0.51
N ILE A 348 25.31 -8.88 0.04
CA ILE A 348 24.05 -8.50 0.70
C ILE A 348 24.31 -7.59 1.91
N GLU A 349 25.32 -7.90 2.72
CA GLU A 349 25.70 -7.07 3.88
C GLU A 349 26.06 -5.64 3.47
N VAL A 350 26.92 -5.49 2.45
CA VAL A 350 27.34 -4.17 1.94
C VAL A 350 26.16 -3.43 1.31
N LEU A 351 25.30 -4.13 0.56
CA LEU A 351 24.12 -3.51 -0.05
C LEU A 351 23.10 -3.06 1.01
N VAL A 352 22.88 -3.85 2.07
CA VAL A 352 22.02 -3.47 3.19
C VAL A 352 22.58 -2.23 3.91
N ALA A 353 23.90 -2.13 4.09
CA ALA A 353 24.50 -0.93 4.65
C ALA A 353 24.24 0.31 3.77
N GLN A 354 24.31 0.16 2.43
CA GLN A 354 23.97 1.23 1.50
C GLN A 354 22.48 1.62 1.57
N VAL A 355 21.57 0.63 1.65
CA VAL A 355 20.13 0.88 1.86
C VAL A 355 19.90 1.72 3.11
N ARG A 356 20.51 1.32 4.24
CA ARG A 356 20.39 2.06 5.50
C ARG A 356 20.85 3.51 5.37
N ALA A 357 21.96 3.74 4.67
CA ALA A 357 22.48 5.08 4.46
C ALA A 357 21.50 5.95 3.62
N GLU A 358 20.91 5.39 2.56
CA GLU A 358 19.95 6.10 1.70
C GLU A 358 18.64 6.39 2.42
N GLU A 359 18.04 5.39 3.07
CA GLU A 359 16.74 5.54 3.75
C GLU A 359 16.84 6.51 4.95
N VAL A 360 17.94 6.48 5.73
CA VAL A 360 18.16 7.43 6.83
C VAL A 360 18.37 8.85 6.31
N ALA A 361 19.04 9.02 5.16
CA ALA A 361 19.21 10.34 4.56
C ALA A 361 17.88 10.92 4.06
N LEU A 362 17.04 10.08 3.44
CA LEU A 362 15.70 10.48 2.98
C LEU A 362 14.77 10.82 4.14
N ALA A 363 14.76 10.02 5.21
CA ALA A 363 13.96 10.27 6.40
C ALA A 363 14.33 11.58 7.13
N ARG A 364 15.54 12.11 6.94
CA ARG A 364 15.97 13.41 7.48
C ARG A 364 15.58 14.59 6.59
N ALA A 365 15.30 14.34 5.31
CA ALA A 365 14.97 15.36 4.32
C ALA A 365 13.45 15.61 4.20
N THR A 366 12.64 14.64 4.62
CA THR A 366 11.18 14.69 4.74
C THR A 366 10.74 15.16 6.12
#